data_AF-A0A1R1XMQ4-F1
#
_entry.id   AF-A0A1R1XMQ4-F1
#
_cell.length_a   1.000
_cell.length_b   1.000
_cell.length_c   1.000
_cell.angle_alpha   90.00
_cell.angle_beta   90.00
_cell.angle_gamma   90.00
#
_symmetry.space_group_name_H-M   'P 1'
#
loop_
_entity.id
_entity.type
_entity.pdbx_description
1 polymer ?
#
loop_
_entity_poly.entity_id
_entity_poly.type
_entity_poly.pdbx_seq_one_letter_code
_entity_poly.pdbx_strand_id
1 'polypeptide(L)'
;MPDFSTPIDFTKFFTERTNRRQVSPLKGLLKYMQADPSLISLGAGLPHPDLFPFIDVSASVVQPGNNAINIAEGQEKGLNITLTRSSQHGSKVEPLKSLLQYGGGIGATSLVDFFKEHMLSTHNPKYKDWSVVSSVGSTDSLSKVIDLFLDDGDNILVCEWTYPTAIETFHSSGIHRVPVKIDGEGMIPSALDEVCSNWSGEKPLRMVYLIPTGQNPSGATMSLERRKEFYKVCQKHNLIVIEDDPYYFLQFANAPVCDSKQETENTFSELPGIERLIPSLLSLDTDGRIIRLDTVSKLLAPNMRLGWVTGQSNLIQKIQFHNET
;
A
#
# COMPACT_ATOMS: atom_id res chain seq x y z
N MET A 1 14.67 -16.76 11.42
CA MET A 1 13.45 -15.92 11.44
C MET A 1 12.62 -16.33 12.64
N PRO A 2 11.89 -15.42 13.29
CA PRO A 2 10.96 -15.78 14.36
C PRO A 2 9.94 -16.81 13.83
N ASP A 3 9.51 -17.75 14.66
CA ASP A 3 8.46 -18.72 14.30
C ASP A 3 7.09 -18.04 14.37
N PHE A 4 6.78 -17.22 13.37
CA PHE A 4 5.49 -16.55 13.27
C PHE A 4 4.37 -17.54 12.94
N SER A 5 3.15 -17.23 13.39
CA SER A 5 1.95 -18.01 13.11
C SER A 5 1.63 -18.02 11.61
N THR A 6 0.96 -19.11 11.18
CA THR A 6 0.31 -19.15 9.87
C THR A 6 -0.92 -18.23 9.93
N PRO A 7 -1.11 -17.33 8.95
CA PRO A 7 -2.26 -16.43 8.96
C PRO A 7 -3.59 -17.17 8.77
N ILE A 8 -4.70 -16.52 9.13
CA ILE A 8 -6.04 -17.04 8.90
C ILE A 8 -6.33 -17.03 7.40
N ASP A 9 -6.89 -18.12 6.88
CA ASP A 9 -7.29 -18.19 5.48
C ASP A 9 -8.55 -17.37 5.19
N PHE A 10 -8.36 -16.21 4.56
CA PHE A 10 -9.43 -15.32 4.10
C PHE A 10 -9.85 -15.57 2.64
N THR A 11 -9.27 -16.54 1.94
CA THR A 11 -9.62 -16.83 0.53
C THR A 11 -11.07 -17.30 0.36
N LYS A 12 -11.66 -17.88 1.41
CA LYS A 12 -13.09 -18.21 1.47
C LYS A 12 -14.03 -17.01 1.32
N PHE A 13 -13.53 -15.79 1.54
CA PHE A 13 -14.28 -14.55 1.39
C PHE A 13 -14.07 -13.88 0.03
N PHE A 14 -13.29 -14.49 -0.87
CA PHE A 14 -13.18 -14.00 -2.23
C PHE A 14 -14.52 -14.04 -2.95
N THR A 15 -14.76 -13.00 -3.73
CA THR A 15 -15.88 -12.98 -4.67
C THR A 15 -15.72 -14.08 -5.72
N GLU A 16 -16.83 -14.49 -6.31
CA GLU A 16 -16.82 -15.43 -7.43
C GLU A 16 -15.97 -14.90 -8.60
N ARG A 17 -16.02 -13.59 -8.83
CA ARG A 17 -15.16 -12.91 -9.82
C ARG A 17 -13.69 -13.11 -9.52
N THR A 18 -13.27 -12.96 -8.26
CA THR A 18 -11.88 -13.15 -7.83
C THR A 18 -11.42 -14.59 -7.94
N ASN A 19 -12.29 -15.55 -7.63
CA ASN A 19 -12.01 -16.97 -7.82
C ASN A 19 -11.80 -17.32 -9.29
N ARG A 20 -12.53 -16.68 -10.21
CA ARG A 20 -12.33 -16.83 -11.66
C ARG A 20 -11.05 -16.19 -12.19
N ARG A 21 -10.42 -15.25 -11.47
CA ARG A 21 -9.12 -14.68 -11.89
C ARG A 21 -8.02 -15.72 -11.79
N GLN A 22 -7.32 -15.94 -12.90
CA GLN A 22 -6.21 -16.88 -13.05
C GLN A 22 -5.00 -16.13 -13.62
N VAL A 23 -3.83 -16.75 -13.52
CA VAL A 23 -2.61 -16.24 -14.17
C VAL A 23 -2.86 -16.04 -15.67
N SER A 24 -2.39 -14.92 -16.22
CA SER A 24 -2.48 -14.68 -17.65
C SER A 24 -1.74 -15.79 -18.43
N PRO A 25 -2.40 -16.50 -19.36
CA PRO A 25 -1.72 -17.52 -20.17
C PRO A 25 -0.52 -16.96 -20.93
N LEU A 26 -0.65 -15.73 -21.44
CA LEU A 26 0.41 -15.02 -22.15
C LEU A 26 1.62 -14.76 -21.24
N LYS A 27 1.41 -14.26 -20.01
CA LYS A 27 2.51 -14.06 -19.06
C LYS A 27 3.10 -15.38 -18.57
N GLY A 28 2.26 -16.43 -18.50
CA GLY A 28 2.69 -17.80 -18.25
C GLY A 28 3.67 -18.36 -19.28
N LEU A 29 3.71 -17.81 -20.51
CA LEU A 29 4.68 -18.20 -21.54
C LEU A 29 6.10 -17.69 -21.27
N LEU A 30 6.24 -16.57 -20.55
CA LEU A 30 7.54 -15.93 -20.30
C LEU A 30 8.51 -16.85 -19.58
N LYS A 31 8.03 -17.75 -18.70
CA LYS A 31 8.88 -18.72 -17.99
C LYS A 31 9.61 -19.67 -18.94
N TYR A 32 9.01 -20.03 -20.08
CA TYR A 32 9.64 -20.91 -21.07
C TYR A 32 10.71 -20.15 -21.87
N MET A 33 10.43 -18.89 -22.21
CA MET A 33 11.40 -18.01 -22.88
C MET A 33 12.62 -17.73 -22.00
N GLN A 34 12.41 -17.61 -20.68
CA GLN A 34 13.50 -17.40 -19.72
C GLN A 34 14.28 -18.68 -19.42
N ALA A 35 13.62 -19.84 -19.45
CA ALA A 35 14.23 -21.13 -19.15
C ALA A 35 15.12 -21.66 -20.27
N ASP A 36 14.79 -21.38 -21.53
CA ASP A 36 15.56 -21.82 -22.70
C ASP A 36 15.97 -20.63 -23.58
N PRO A 37 17.22 -20.14 -23.45
CA PRO A 37 17.74 -19.07 -24.28
C PRO A 37 17.84 -19.40 -25.78
N SER A 38 17.78 -20.67 -26.16
CA SER A 38 17.82 -21.11 -27.56
C SER A 38 16.44 -21.11 -28.23
N LEU A 39 15.37 -20.99 -27.45
CA LEU A 39 13.99 -20.94 -27.93
C LEU A 39 13.73 -19.61 -28.64
N ILE A 40 13.45 -19.68 -29.95
CA ILE A 40 12.93 -18.54 -30.70
C ILE A 40 11.45 -18.39 -30.38
N SER A 41 11.09 -17.37 -29.60
CA SER A 41 9.70 -17.11 -29.23
C SER A 41 8.97 -16.32 -30.32
N LEU A 42 7.92 -16.93 -30.86
CA LEU A 42 6.91 -16.25 -31.71
C LEU A 42 5.55 -16.12 -31.00
N GLY A 43 5.47 -16.52 -29.72
CA GLY A 43 4.21 -16.59 -28.97
C GLY A 43 3.89 -15.33 -28.17
N ALA A 44 4.90 -14.54 -27.80
CA ALA A 44 4.73 -13.32 -27.02
C ALA A 44 4.95 -12.08 -27.89
N GLY A 45 4.05 -11.10 -27.81
CA GLY A 45 4.15 -9.82 -28.52
C GLY A 45 5.16 -8.85 -27.90
N LEU A 46 6.41 -9.29 -27.68
CA LEU A 46 7.45 -8.47 -27.07
C LEU A 46 8.26 -7.74 -28.17
N PRO A 47 8.19 -6.41 -28.27
CA PRO A 47 9.03 -5.65 -29.21
C PRO A 47 10.51 -5.81 -28.87
N HIS A 48 11.37 -5.84 -29.88
CA HIS A 48 12.82 -5.93 -29.68
C HIS A 48 13.33 -4.67 -28.96
N PRO A 49 14.15 -4.77 -27.90
CA PRO A 49 14.56 -3.60 -27.10
C PRO A 49 15.29 -2.51 -27.88
N ASP A 50 15.94 -2.84 -29.00
CA ASP A 50 16.61 -1.86 -29.87
C ASP A 50 15.65 -0.89 -30.57
N LEU A 51 14.36 -1.21 -30.59
CA LEU A 51 13.33 -0.31 -31.12
C LEU A 51 12.87 0.73 -30.08
N PHE A 52 13.27 0.60 -28.81
CA PHE A 52 12.91 1.57 -27.78
C PHE A 52 13.68 2.88 -27.96
N PRO A 53 13.00 4.03 -28.16
CA PRO A 53 13.63 5.30 -28.54
C PRO A 53 14.24 6.06 -27.35
N PHE A 54 14.86 5.35 -26.41
CA PHE A 54 15.49 5.92 -25.22
C PHE A 54 16.93 5.41 -25.09
N ILE A 55 17.88 6.35 -25.00
CA ILE A 55 19.32 6.05 -24.81
C ILE A 55 19.62 5.91 -23.32
N ASP A 56 19.16 6.87 -22.53
CA ASP A 56 19.22 6.89 -21.08
C ASP A 56 18.08 7.75 -20.53
N VAL A 57 17.84 7.66 -19.23
CA VAL A 57 16.95 8.54 -18.48
C VAL A 57 17.74 9.09 -17.30
N SER A 58 17.87 10.40 -17.24
CA SER A 58 18.62 11.09 -16.19
C SER A 58 17.73 12.06 -15.43
N ALA A 59 17.92 12.15 -14.11
CA ALA A 59 17.22 13.09 -13.25
C ALA A 59 18.18 13.65 -12.19
N SER A 60 18.01 14.94 -11.88
CA SER A 60 18.62 15.57 -10.70
C SER A 60 17.59 15.57 -9.58
N VAL A 61 17.87 14.85 -8.50
CA VAL A 61 16.98 14.75 -7.34
C VAL A 61 17.59 15.48 -6.15
N VAL A 62 16.76 15.88 -5.20
CA VAL A 62 17.24 16.50 -3.96
C VAL A 62 18.04 15.46 -3.16
N GLN A 63 19.30 15.78 -2.85
CA GLN A 63 20.15 14.90 -2.05
C GLN A 63 19.64 14.83 -0.59
N PRO A 64 19.73 13.67 0.09
CA PRO A 64 19.50 13.61 1.53
C PRO A 64 20.39 14.61 2.31
N GLY A 65 19.80 15.27 3.31
CA GLY A 65 20.48 16.30 4.11
C GLY A 65 20.23 17.75 3.65
N ASN A 66 19.39 17.96 2.63
CA ASN A 66 18.80 19.28 2.38
C ASN A 66 17.74 19.59 3.46
N ASN A 67 17.65 20.87 3.85
CA ASN A 67 16.60 21.36 4.76
C ASN A 67 15.59 22.26 4.00
N ALA A 68 14.46 22.56 4.62
CA ALA A 68 13.38 23.33 3.98
C ALA A 68 13.81 24.73 3.52
N ILE A 69 14.73 25.36 4.26
CA ILE A 69 15.25 26.70 3.96
C ILE A 69 16.09 26.66 2.68
N ASN A 70 17.04 25.72 2.57
CA ASN A 70 17.88 25.58 1.39
C ASN A 70 17.05 25.39 0.11
N ILE A 71 15.98 24.59 0.20
CA ILE A 71 15.07 24.34 -0.93
C ILE A 71 14.27 25.61 -1.27
N ALA A 72 13.75 26.32 -0.27
CA ALA A 72 12.98 27.55 -0.49
C ALA A 72 13.83 28.67 -1.13
N GLU A 73 15.13 28.70 -0.83
CA GLU A 73 16.09 29.67 -1.36
C GLU A 73 16.75 29.21 -2.68
N GLY A 74 16.43 28.02 -3.20
CA GLY A 74 17.02 27.48 -4.43
C GLY A 74 18.50 27.08 -4.29
N GLN A 75 18.93 26.75 -3.07
CA GLN A 75 20.30 26.36 -2.72
C GLN A 75 20.43 24.86 -2.44
N GLU A 76 19.47 24.05 -2.90
CA GLU A 76 19.49 22.61 -2.67
C GLU A 76 20.66 21.90 -3.38
N LYS A 77 21.25 20.94 -2.67
CA LYS A 77 22.24 20.03 -3.27
C LYS A 77 21.51 18.95 -4.06
N GLY A 78 21.86 18.83 -5.34
CA GLY A 78 21.35 17.80 -6.23
C GLY A 78 22.19 16.52 -6.21
N LEU A 79 21.52 15.39 -6.43
CA LEU A 79 22.11 14.10 -6.78
C LEU A 79 21.66 13.75 -8.19
N ASN A 80 22.61 13.54 -9.11
CA ASN A 80 22.32 13.10 -10.46
C ASN A 80 22.21 11.58 -10.50
N ILE A 81 21.11 11.08 -11.04
CA ILE A 81 20.83 9.66 -11.24
C ILE A 81 20.62 9.45 -12.74
N THR A 82 21.30 8.45 -13.30
CA THR A 82 21.20 8.12 -14.73
C THR A 82 20.97 6.61 -14.90
N LEU A 83 19.87 6.24 -15.54
CA LEU A 83 19.55 4.88 -15.96
C LEU A 83 19.92 4.70 -17.43
N THR A 84 20.78 3.71 -17.71
CA THR A 84 21.24 3.41 -19.08
C THR A 84 20.64 2.09 -19.59
N ARG A 85 20.72 1.86 -20.90
CA ARG A 85 20.22 0.63 -21.55
C ARG A 85 20.90 -0.66 -21.08
N SER A 86 22.09 -0.58 -20.52
CA SER A 86 22.88 -1.72 -20.06
C SER A 86 23.04 -1.69 -18.55
N SER A 87 23.20 -2.86 -17.94
CA SER A 87 23.39 -2.96 -16.50
C SER A 87 24.64 -2.20 -16.07
N GLN A 88 24.51 -1.38 -15.04
CA GLN A 88 25.62 -0.66 -14.44
C GLN A 88 26.24 -1.50 -13.34
N HIS A 89 27.57 -1.45 -13.21
CA HIS A 89 28.29 -2.21 -12.19
C HIS A 89 27.83 -1.80 -10.78
N GLY A 90 27.40 -2.78 -9.97
CA GLY A 90 26.90 -2.54 -8.61
C GLY A 90 25.46 -1.99 -8.51
N SER A 91 24.74 -1.83 -9.62
CA SER A 91 23.34 -1.40 -9.59
C SER A 91 22.43 -2.49 -9.00
N LYS A 92 21.55 -2.10 -8.08
CA LYS A 92 20.43 -2.93 -7.60
C LYS A 92 19.17 -2.80 -8.46
N VAL A 93 19.16 -1.88 -9.42
CA VAL A 93 18.04 -1.59 -10.33
C VAL A 93 18.32 -2.20 -11.71
N GLU A 94 17.27 -2.69 -12.36
CA GLU A 94 17.32 -3.26 -13.70
C GLU A 94 17.77 -2.21 -14.74
N PRO A 95 18.41 -2.62 -15.84
CA PRO A 95 18.74 -1.70 -16.91
C PRO A 95 17.48 -1.14 -17.59
N LEU A 96 17.60 0.05 -18.19
CA LEU A 96 16.49 0.76 -18.84
C LEU A 96 15.75 -0.10 -19.88
N LYS A 97 16.47 -0.95 -20.63
CA LYS A 97 15.87 -1.85 -21.62
C LYS A 97 14.87 -2.85 -21.01
N SER A 98 15.11 -3.27 -19.77
CA SER A 98 14.24 -4.19 -19.04
C SER A 98 13.04 -3.45 -18.44
N LEU A 99 13.26 -2.24 -17.91
CA LEU A 99 12.21 -1.39 -17.34
C LEU A 99 11.21 -0.90 -18.40
N LEU A 100 11.65 -0.69 -19.64
CA LEU A 100 10.78 -0.30 -20.76
C LEU A 100 10.04 -1.48 -21.41
N GLN A 101 10.45 -2.72 -21.11
CA GLN A 101 9.79 -3.92 -21.63
C GLN A 101 8.57 -4.28 -20.77
N TYR A 102 7.64 -5.06 -21.33
CA TYR A 102 6.54 -5.65 -20.58
C TYR A 102 7.03 -6.42 -19.35
N GLY A 103 6.35 -6.20 -18.22
CA GLY A 103 6.61 -6.86 -16.93
C GLY A 103 5.42 -7.64 -16.38
N GLY A 104 5.65 -8.34 -15.27
CA GLY A 104 4.60 -9.03 -14.51
C GLY A 104 3.62 -8.06 -13.84
N GLY A 105 2.44 -8.54 -13.44
CA GLY A 105 1.45 -7.70 -12.73
C GLY A 105 1.89 -7.25 -11.33
N ILE A 106 3.01 -7.75 -10.83
CA ILE A 106 3.51 -7.44 -9.47
C ILE A 106 4.22 -6.08 -9.38
N GLY A 107 4.80 -5.60 -10.50
CA GLY A 107 5.69 -4.44 -10.55
C GLY A 107 7.12 -4.80 -10.99
N ALA A 108 7.98 -3.79 -11.17
CA ALA A 108 9.41 -4.01 -11.42
C ALA A 108 10.07 -4.67 -10.21
N THR A 109 11.02 -5.58 -10.43
CA THR A 109 11.62 -6.41 -9.38
C THR A 109 12.35 -5.56 -8.36
N SER A 110 13.21 -4.63 -8.79
CA SER A 110 13.95 -3.76 -7.86
C SER A 110 13.04 -2.89 -7.01
N LEU A 111 11.92 -2.43 -7.57
CA LEU A 111 10.94 -1.61 -6.86
C LEU A 111 10.16 -2.44 -5.83
N VAL A 112 9.75 -3.65 -6.20
CA VAL A 112 9.07 -4.60 -5.29
C VAL A 112 10.00 -5.03 -4.16
N ASP A 113 11.28 -5.28 -4.45
CA ASP A 113 12.29 -5.60 -3.44
C ASP A 113 12.49 -4.43 -2.47
N PHE A 114 12.59 -3.20 -2.99
CA PHE A 114 12.62 -2.00 -2.16
C PHE A 114 11.38 -1.90 -1.26
N PHE A 115 10.17 -2.11 -1.80
CA PHE A 115 8.95 -2.10 -0.99
C PHE A 115 8.99 -3.18 0.10
N LYS A 116 9.44 -4.40 -0.19
CA LYS A 116 9.58 -5.45 0.84
C LYS A 116 10.57 -5.05 1.93
N GLU A 117 11.74 -4.54 1.57
CA GLU A 117 12.75 -4.06 2.53
C GLU A 117 12.20 -2.92 3.39
N HIS A 118 11.49 -1.97 2.76
CA HIS A 118 10.85 -0.84 3.43
C HIS A 118 9.73 -1.28 4.38
N MET A 119 8.87 -2.21 3.97
CA MET A 119 7.81 -2.75 4.81
C MET A 119 8.36 -3.56 5.99
N LEU A 120 9.46 -4.29 5.78
CA LEU A 120 10.12 -5.04 6.83
C LEU A 120 10.78 -4.11 7.86
N SER A 121 11.43 -3.04 7.44
CA SER A 121 12.09 -2.09 8.34
C SER A 121 11.10 -1.22 9.10
N THR A 122 10.01 -0.81 8.45
CA THR A 122 9.03 0.14 9.03
C THR A 122 7.95 -0.55 9.84
N HIS A 123 7.39 -1.65 9.32
CA HIS A 123 6.19 -2.28 9.88
C HIS A 123 6.45 -3.65 10.48
N ASN A 124 7.38 -4.42 9.91
CA ASN A 124 7.79 -5.75 10.36
C ASN A 124 6.58 -6.68 10.67
N PRO A 125 5.77 -7.07 9.66
CA PRO A 125 4.57 -7.90 9.84
C PRO A 125 4.83 -9.19 10.64
N LYS A 126 3.87 -9.61 11.49
CA LYS A 126 4.06 -10.67 12.50
C LYS A 126 3.48 -12.03 12.11
N TYR A 127 3.32 -12.28 10.82
CA TYR A 127 2.81 -13.54 10.27
C TYR A 127 3.69 -14.02 9.10
N LYS A 128 3.65 -15.31 8.78
CA LYS A 128 4.36 -15.89 7.62
C LYS A 128 3.67 -15.52 6.31
N ASP A 129 4.40 -15.59 5.21
CA ASP A 129 3.84 -15.48 3.85
C ASP A 129 3.10 -14.16 3.54
N TRP A 130 3.55 -13.04 4.09
CA TRP A 130 3.16 -11.71 3.60
C TRP A 130 3.92 -11.36 2.32
N SER A 131 3.33 -10.50 1.49
CA SER A 131 3.96 -10.00 0.25
C SER A 131 3.48 -8.58 -0.07
N VAL A 132 4.01 -8.02 -1.16
CA VAL A 132 3.64 -6.71 -1.69
C VAL A 132 3.40 -6.76 -3.20
N VAL A 133 2.55 -5.86 -3.69
CA VAL A 133 2.31 -5.62 -5.12
C VAL A 133 2.23 -4.14 -5.40
N SER A 134 2.85 -3.68 -6.48
CA SER A 134 2.77 -2.29 -6.93
C SER A 134 1.35 -1.94 -7.41
N SER A 135 0.97 -0.69 -7.20
CA SER A 135 -0.32 -0.14 -7.62
C SER A 135 -0.18 1.25 -8.20
N VAL A 136 -1.27 1.75 -8.79
CA VAL A 136 -1.37 3.10 -9.36
C VAL A 136 -1.84 4.11 -8.28
N GLY A 137 -1.38 3.91 -7.04
CA GLY A 137 -1.75 4.66 -5.84
C GLY A 137 -2.93 4.06 -5.05
N SER A 138 -3.21 4.58 -3.85
CA SER A 138 -4.20 4.01 -2.92
C SER A 138 -5.62 3.94 -3.49
N THR A 139 -6.03 4.85 -4.39
CA THR A 139 -7.35 4.79 -5.02
C THR A 139 -7.52 3.54 -5.89
N ASP A 140 -6.49 3.22 -6.69
CA ASP A 140 -6.44 2.00 -7.50
C ASP A 140 -6.38 0.75 -6.60
N SER A 141 -5.54 0.79 -5.56
CA SER A 141 -5.47 -0.27 -4.56
C SER A 141 -6.83 -0.57 -3.90
N LEU A 142 -7.53 0.47 -3.43
CA LEU A 142 -8.82 0.35 -2.76
C LEU A 142 -9.86 -0.31 -3.68
N SER A 143 -9.95 0.15 -4.92
CA SER A 143 -10.88 -0.44 -5.90
C SER A 143 -10.61 -1.93 -6.11
N LYS A 144 -9.34 -2.34 -6.22
CA LYS A 144 -8.96 -3.75 -6.40
C LYS A 144 -9.26 -4.59 -5.16
N VAL A 145 -8.97 -4.07 -3.96
CA VAL A 145 -9.28 -4.80 -2.72
C VAL A 145 -10.78 -4.97 -2.53
N ILE A 146 -11.60 -3.98 -2.90
CA ILE A 146 -13.07 -4.14 -2.92
C ILE A 146 -13.48 -5.24 -3.90
N ASP A 147 -12.97 -5.21 -5.15
CA ASP A 147 -13.24 -6.22 -6.19
C ASP A 147 -12.96 -7.66 -5.71
N LEU A 148 -11.91 -7.79 -4.88
CA LEU A 148 -11.46 -9.05 -4.31
C LEU A 148 -12.47 -9.69 -3.36
N PHE A 149 -13.13 -8.90 -2.50
CA PHE A 149 -13.85 -9.41 -1.34
C PHE A 149 -15.35 -9.06 -1.30
N LEU A 150 -15.79 -8.08 -2.07
CA LEU A 150 -17.16 -7.54 -2.02
C LEU A 150 -17.81 -7.56 -3.41
N ASP A 151 -19.06 -8.03 -3.45
CA ASP A 151 -19.95 -7.97 -4.60
C ASP A 151 -21.04 -6.91 -4.36
N ASP A 152 -21.79 -6.56 -5.40
CA ASP A 152 -22.89 -5.58 -5.33
C ASP A 152 -23.88 -5.92 -4.18
N GLY A 153 -24.23 -4.90 -3.40
CA GLY A 153 -25.07 -4.97 -2.20
C GLY A 153 -24.38 -5.48 -0.94
N ASP A 154 -23.09 -5.81 -0.97
CA ASP A 154 -22.32 -6.11 0.25
C ASP A 154 -22.08 -4.88 1.14
N ASN A 155 -21.75 -5.15 2.40
CA ASN A 155 -21.55 -4.14 3.42
C ASN A 155 -20.05 -3.95 3.73
N ILE A 156 -19.63 -2.70 3.95
CA ILE A 156 -18.32 -2.36 4.50
C ILE A 156 -18.46 -1.40 5.68
N LEU A 157 -17.77 -1.71 6.78
CA LEU A 157 -17.70 -0.84 7.95
C LEU A 157 -16.76 0.33 7.66
N VAL A 158 -17.19 1.54 8.00
CA VAL A 158 -16.40 2.76 7.82
C VAL A 158 -16.56 3.68 9.04
N CYS A 159 -15.60 4.57 9.25
CA CYS A 159 -15.83 5.72 10.13
C CYS A 159 -17.04 6.54 9.67
N GLU A 160 -17.85 7.06 10.59
CA GLU A 160 -19.04 7.87 10.26
C GLU A 160 -18.70 9.13 9.43
N TRP A 161 -17.47 9.63 9.56
CA TRP A 161 -16.85 10.59 8.64
C TRP A 161 -15.64 9.90 8.00
N THR A 162 -15.52 9.89 6.68
CA THR A 162 -14.40 9.23 5.99
C THR A 162 -14.07 9.90 4.66
N TYR A 163 -13.01 9.43 4.00
CA TYR A 163 -12.47 10.03 2.79
C TYR A 163 -13.49 10.03 1.63
N PRO A 164 -13.83 11.20 1.05
CA PRO A 164 -14.84 11.30 0.01
C PRO A 164 -14.61 10.41 -1.21
N THR A 165 -13.36 10.23 -1.66
CA THR A 165 -13.12 9.36 -2.82
C THR A 165 -13.31 7.89 -2.48
N ALA A 166 -13.03 7.44 -1.25
CA ALA A 166 -13.39 6.09 -0.83
C ALA A 166 -14.91 5.89 -0.84
N ILE A 167 -15.67 6.88 -0.37
CA ILE A 167 -17.14 6.91 -0.42
C ILE A 167 -17.65 6.72 -1.86
N GLU A 168 -17.05 7.40 -2.84
CA GLU A 168 -17.39 7.26 -4.26
C GLU A 168 -17.00 5.89 -4.82
N THR A 169 -15.84 5.33 -4.44
CA THR A 169 -15.45 3.97 -4.83
C THR A 169 -16.44 2.93 -4.31
N PHE A 170 -16.89 3.04 -3.06
CA PHE A 170 -17.90 2.14 -2.50
C PHE A 170 -19.24 2.30 -3.22
N HIS A 171 -19.68 3.54 -3.45
CA HIS A 171 -20.94 3.84 -4.11
C HIS A 171 -20.99 3.28 -5.55
N SER A 172 -19.97 3.57 -6.35
CA SER A 172 -19.88 3.07 -7.73
C SER A 172 -19.72 1.55 -7.83
N SER A 173 -19.25 0.89 -6.76
CA SER A 173 -19.13 -0.56 -6.66
C SER A 173 -20.38 -1.24 -6.08
N GLY A 174 -21.45 -0.49 -5.77
CA GLY A 174 -22.67 -1.05 -5.17
C GLY A 174 -22.52 -1.45 -3.69
N ILE A 175 -21.47 -0.98 -3.00
CA ILE A 175 -21.17 -1.36 -1.62
C ILE A 175 -21.87 -0.45 -0.63
N HIS A 176 -22.65 -1.03 0.26
CA HIS A 176 -23.33 -0.35 1.34
C HIS A 176 -22.35 -0.04 2.48
N ARG A 177 -22.33 1.22 2.92
CA ARG A 177 -21.44 1.69 3.98
C ARG A 177 -22.18 1.63 5.32
N VAL A 178 -21.56 0.98 6.30
CA VAL A 178 -22.07 0.86 7.67
C VAL A 178 -21.23 1.77 8.57
N PRO A 179 -21.77 2.92 9.01
CA PRO A 179 -20.99 3.90 9.77
C PRO A 179 -20.75 3.42 11.20
N VAL A 180 -19.53 3.63 11.68
CA VAL A 180 -19.10 3.39 13.06
C VAL A 180 -18.68 4.72 13.68
N LYS A 181 -19.09 4.95 14.92
CA LYS A 181 -18.80 6.18 15.65
C LYS A 181 -17.30 6.41 15.83
N ILE A 182 -16.90 7.68 15.77
CA ILE A 182 -15.52 8.12 15.98
C ILE A 182 -15.42 9.12 17.14
N ASP A 183 -14.23 9.23 17.73
CA ASP A 183 -13.85 10.27 18.68
C ASP A 183 -12.51 10.94 18.28
N GLY A 184 -11.86 11.65 19.22
CA GLY A 184 -10.57 12.32 19.00
C GLY A 184 -9.41 11.40 18.61
N GLU A 185 -9.54 10.08 18.76
CA GLU A 185 -8.54 9.10 18.31
C GLU A 185 -9.03 8.27 17.12
N GLY A 186 -10.15 8.65 16.49
CA GLY A 186 -10.71 7.93 15.34
C GLY A 186 -11.77 6.90 15.75
N MET A 187 -11.84 5.77 15.05
CA MET A 187 -12.91 4.78 15.28
C MET A 187 -12.92 4.27 16.72
N ILE A 188 -14.11 4.23 17.33
CA ILE A 188 -14.29 3.77 18.71
C ILE A 188 -14.46 2.23 18.72
N PRO A 189 -13.58 1.45 19.37
CA PRO A 189 -13.65 -0.01 19.35
C PRO A 189 -14.94 -0.58 19.94
N SER A 190 -15.45 0.01 21.02
CA SER A 190 -16.74 -0.42 21.61
C SER A 190 -17.92 -0.16 20.67
N ALA A 191 -17.92 0.94 19.92
CA ALA A 191 -18.95 1.21 18.92
C ALA A 191 -18.85 0.22 17.74
N LEU A 192 -17.64 -0.13 17.30
CA LEU A 192 -17.43 -1.19 16.31
C LEU A 192 -17.99 -2.53 16.80
N ASP A 193 -17.71 -2.88 18.05
CA ASP A 193 -18.18 -4.11 18.69
C ASP A 193 -19.71 -4.16 18.78
N GLU A 194 -20.33 -3.04 19.16
CA GLU A 194 -21.78 -2.88 19.24
C GLU A 194 -22.45 -3.03 17.88
N VAL A 195 -21.94 -2.36 16.84
CA VAL A 195 -22.44 -2.46 15.46
C VAL A 195 -22.37 -3.90 14.96
N CYS A 196 -21.25 -4.59 15.20
CA CYS A 196 -21.10 -5.98 14.77
C CYS A 196 -21.99 -6.95 15.56
N SER A 197 -22.08 -6.78 16.88
CA SER A 197 -22.84 -7.68 17.75
C SER A 197 -24.36 -7.55 17.55
N ASN A 198 -24.84 -6.37 17.18
CA ASN A 198 -26.25 -6.09 16.92
C ASN A 198 -26.61 -6.15 15.44
N TRP A 199 -25.69 -6.60 14.58
CA TRP A 199 -25.91 -6.61 13.14
C TRP A 199 -27.04 -7.57 12.76
N SER A 200 -28.06 -7.04 12.07
CA SER A 200 -29.23 -7.78 11.60
C SER A 200 -29.49 -7.57 10.10
N GLY A 201 -28.51 -7.00 9.37
CA GLY A 201 -28.59 -6.83 7.92
C GLY A 201 -28.53 -8.17 7.18
N GLU A 202 -29.14 -8.22 5.99
CA GLU A 202 -29.26 -9.45 5.19
C GLU A 202 -27.90 -10.10 4.85
N LYS A 203 -26.88 -9.26 4.61
CA LYS A 203 -25.51 -9.71 4.31
C LYS A 203 -24.57 -9.48 5.49
N PRO A 204 -23.61 -10.38 5.76
CA PRO A 204 -22.72 -10.30 6.91
C PRO A 204 -21.70 -9.15 6.79
N LEU A 205 -21.27 -8.63 7.94
CA LEU A 205 -20.12 -7.74 8.05
C LEU A 205 -18.84 -8.57 8.06
N ARG A 206 -17.92 -8.27 7.13
CA ARG A 206 -16.64 -9.01 7.01
C ARG A 206 -15.43 -8.11 6.75
N MET A 207 -15.65 -6.83 6.52
CA MET A 207 -14.59 -5.90 6.13
C MET A 207 -14.82 -4.52 6.72
N VAL A 208 -13.73 -3.88 7.15
CA VAL A 208 -13.69 -2.50 7.64
C VAL A 208 -12.63 -1.71 6.87
N TYR A 209 -12.98 -0.50 6.46
CA TYR A 209 -12.06 0.49 5.90
C TYR A 209 -11.86 1.63 6.89
N LEU A 210 -10.59 1.97 7.15
CA LEU A 210 -10.24 3.11 7.99
C LEU A 210 -8.89 3.72 7.60
N ILE A 211 -8.72 4.97 8.04
CA ILE A 211 -7.49 5.75 7.92
C ILE A 211 -7.00 5.98 9.36
N PRO A 212 -6.03 5.19 9.86
CA PRO A 212 -5.68 5.20 11.29
C PRO A 212 -4.78 6.38 11.70
N THR A 213 -4.10 7.01 10.73
CA THR A 213 -3.17 8.12 10.95
C THR A 213 -3.65 9.33 10.16
N GLY A 214 -3.84 10.48 10.83
CA GLY A 214 -4.30 11.70 10.19
C GLY A 214 -5.61 11.50 9.42
N GLN A 215 -6.61 10.91 10.09
CA GLN A 215 -7.87 10.48 9.50
C GLN A 215 -8.48 11.58 8.63
N ASN A 216 -8.91 11.25 7.42
CA ASN A 216 -9.57 12.22 6.54
C ASN A 216 -11.10 12.11 6.70
N PRO A 217 -11.81 13.15 7.17
CA PRO A 217 -11.36 14.54 7.33
C PRO A 217 -11.01 15.00 8.75
N SER A 218 -11.14 14.17 9.78
CA SER A 218 -11.11 14.63 11.18
C SER A 218 -9.71 15.03 11.71
N GLY A 219 -8.65 14.58 11.07
CA GLY A 219 -7.27 14.68 11.53
C GLY A 219 -6.92 13.72 12.68
N ALA A 220 -7.88 12.94 13.18
CA ALA A 220 -7.67 12.05 14.32
C ALA A 220 -6.63 10.97 14.01
N THR A 221 -5.83 10.62 15.01
CA THR A 221 -4.82 9.55 14.90
C THR A 221 -5.04 8.56 16.03
N MET A 222 -5.20 7.28 15.68
CA MET A 222 -5.35 6.21 16.67
C MET A 222 -4.05 6.02 17.45
N SER A 223 -4.14 6.12 18.78
CA SER A 223 -3.06 5.71 19.69
C SER A 223 -2.70 4.23 19.52
N LEU A 224 -1.56 3.80 20.06
CA LEU A 224 -1.18 2.39 20.02
C LEU A 224 -2.20 1.52 20.79
N GLU A 225 -2.68 2.02 21.92
CA GLU A 225 -3.71 1.40 22.75
C GLU A 225 -5.00 1.23 21.95
N ARG A 226 -5.44 2.31 21.27
CA ARG A 226 -6.61 2.29 20.39
C ARG A 226 -6.48 1.27 19.26
N ARG A 227 -5.31 1.20 18.61
CA ARG A 227 -5.02 0.21 17.54
C ARG A 227 -5.11 -1.22 18.07
N LYS A 228 -4.58 -1.50 19.27
CA LYS A 228 -4.66 -2.82 19.92
C LYS A 228 -6.10 -3.21 20.26
N GLU A 229 -6.90 -2.28 20.80
CA GLU A 229 -8.32 -2.52 21.11
C GLU A 229 -9.14 -2.77 19.85
N PHE A 230 -8.97 -1.93 18.82
CA PHE A 230 -9.58 -2.10 17.52
C PHE A 230 -9.24 -3.47 16.91
N TYR A 231 -7.97 -3.87 16.93
CA TYR A 231 -7.53 -5.15 16.41
C TYR A 231 -8.21 -6.32 17.13
N LYS A 232 -8.34 -6.28 18.47
CA LYS A 232 -9.07 -7.29 19.25
C LYS A 232 -10.54 -7.41 18.84
N VAL A 233 -11.21 -6.29 18.57
CA VAL A 233 -12.61 -6.30 18.08
C VAL A 233 -12.67 -6.92 16.68
N CYS A 234 -11.73 -6.59 15.80
CA CYS A 234 -11.63 -7.24 14.48
C CYS A 234 -11.42 -8.76 14.61
N GLN A 235 -10.61 -9.21 15.58
CA GLN A 235 -10.43 -10.63 15.88
C GLN A 235 -11.73 -11.29 16.34
N LYS A 236 -12.43 -10.69 17.30
CA LYS A 236 -13.72 -11.19 17.82
C LYS A 236 -14.76 -11.40 16.72
N HIS A 237 -14.85 -10.47 15.77
CA HIS A 237 -15.85 -10.51 14.68
C HIS A 237 -15.32 -11.04 13.35
N ASN A 238 -14.09 -11.56 13.33
CA ASN A 238 -13.43 -12.06 12.13
C ASN A 238 -13.43 -11.10 10.92
N LEU A 239 -13.16 -9.80 11.19
CA LEU A 239 -13.13 -8.75 10.17
C LEU A 239 -11.76 -8.67 9.47
N ILE A 240 -11.79 -8.49 8.14
CA ILE A 240 -10.65 -8.05 7.33
C ILE A 240 -10.56 -6.53 7.40
N VAL A 241 -9.36 -5.98 7.49
CA VAL A 241 -9.13 -4.54 7.64
C VAL A 241 -8.42 -4.00 6.42
N ILE A 242 -9.00 -2.98 5.78
CA ILE A 242 -8.31 -2.13 4.82
C ILE A 242 -7.73 -0.94 5.59
N GLU A 243 -6.42 -0.96 5.79
CA GLU A 243 -5.66 0.14 6.38
C GLU A 243 -5.18 1.07 5.26
N ASP A 244 -5.89 2.17 5.01
CA ASP A 244 -5.51 3.18 4.02
C ASP A 244 -4.74 4.31 4.72
N ASP A 245 -3.41 4.31 4.58
CA ASP A 245 -2.53 5.09 5.45
C ASP A 245 -1.56 6.02 4.68
N PRO A 246 -2.08 6.88 3.77
CA PRO A 246 -1.25 7.77 2.95
C PRO A 246 -0.53 8.84 3.78
N TYR A 247 -0.93 9.02 5.04
CA TYR A 247 -0.40 10.01 5.97
C TYR A 247 0.49 9.39 7.06
N TYR A 248 0.84 8.10 6.96
CA TYR A 248 1.58 7.40 8.02
C TYR A 248 2.87 8.11 8.45
N PHE A 249 3.63 8.64 7.50
CA PHE A 249 4.89 9.36 7.79
C PHE A 249 4.70 10.85 8.12
N LEU A 250 3.45 11.34 8.13
CA LEU A 250 3.09 12.71 8.51
C LEU A 250 2.63 12.77 9.97
N GLN A 251 3.32 12.05 10.85
CA GLN A 251 3.09 12.09 12.29
C GLN A 251 3.93 13.19 12.92
N PHE A 252 3.27 14.20 13.47
CA PHE A 252 3.90 15.38 14.07
C PHE A 252 3.71 15.44 15.60
N ALA A 253 3.44 14.30 16.25
CA ALA A 253 3.11 14.27 17.67
C ALA A 253 4.21 14.96 18.51
N ASN A 254 3.82 15.98 19.29
CA ASN A 254 4.69 16.83 20.10
C ASN A 254 5.72 17.67 19.32
N ALA A 255 5.54 17.86 18.01
CA ALA A 255 6.37 18.78 17.25
C ALA A 255 6.21 20.21 17.81
N PRO A 256 7.30 20.95 18.02
CA PRO A 256 7.23 22.35 18.46
C PRO A 256 6.46 23.18 17.42
N VAL A 257 5.47 23.94 17.88
CA VAL A 257 4.83 24.97 17.04
C VAL A 257 5.76 26.16 16.99
N CYS A 258 6.37 26.40 15.83
CA CYS A 258 7.19 27.58 15.59
C CYS A 258 6.75 28.29 14.30
N ASP A 259 7.10 29.57 14.18
CA ASP A 259 6.92 30.28 12.91
C ASP A 259 7.86 29.65 11.87
N SER A 260 7.36 29.41 10.66
CA SER A 260 8.15 28.94 9.50
C SER A 260 9.48 29.70 9.30
N LYS A 261 9.54 30.99 9.65
CA LYS A 261 10.76 31.81 9.55
C LYS A 261 11.78 31.56 10.68
N GLN A 262 11.37 30.83 11.70
CA GLN A 262 12.13 30.49 12.90
C GLN A 262 12.42 28.98 12.99
N GLU A 263 12.01 28.20 11.99
CA GLU A 263 12.38 26.79 11.87
C GLU A 263 13.90 26.66 11.78
N THR A 264 14.47 25.80 12.61
CA THR A 264 15.91 25.48 12.59
C THR A 264 16.09 23.97 12.48
N GLU A 265 17.31 23.50 12.20
CA GLU A 265 17.59 22.04 12.23
C GLU A 265 17.22 21.39 13.58
N ASN A 266 17.32 22.15 14.69
CA ASN A 266 16.88 21.68 16.00
C ASN A 266 15.37 21.42 16.03
N THR A 267 14.56 22.29 15.43
CA THR A 267 13.10 22.11 15.29
C THR A 267 12.77 20.80 14.56
N PHE A 268 13.49 20.51 13.47
CA PHE A 268 13.29 19.26 12.71
C PHE A 268 13.80 18.03 13.46
N SER A 269 14.82 18.16 14.31
CA SER A 269 15.33 17.07 15.15
C SER A 269 14.34 16.63 16.23
N GLU A 270 13.44 17.52 16.65
CA GLU A 270 12.39 17.22 17.62
C GLU A 270 11.22 16.44 17.00
N LEU A 271 11.08 16.45 15.67
CA LEU A 271 10.09 15.63 14.97
C LEU A 271 10.28 14.14 15.30
N PRO A 272 9.20 13.34 15.37
CA PRO A 272 9.27 11.94 15.75
C PRO A 272 10.35 11.15 14.99
N GLY A 273 10.60 11.52 13.73
CA GLY A 273 11.42 10.71 12.83
C GLY A 273 10.77 9.34 12.61
N ILE A 274 11.53 8.40 12.05
CA ILE A 274 11.03 7.03 11.81
C ILE A 274 10.92 6.25 13.13
N GLU A 275 11.79 6.54 14.10
CA GLU A 275 11.91 5.76 15.34
C GLU A 275 10.76 5.97 16.32
N ARG A 276 10.08 7.13 16.27
CA ARG A 276 8.98 7.47 17.18
C ARG A 276 7.61 7.42 16.50
N LEU A 277 7.49 6.79 15.33
CA LEU A 277 6.19 6.58 14.67
C LEU A 277 5.34 5.62 15.51
N ILE A 278 4.04 5.91 15.62
CA ILE A 278 3.09 4.97 16.20
C ILE A 278 3.05 3.72 15.30
N PRO A 279 3.21 2.50 15.85
CA PRO A 279 3.13 1.27 15.07
C PRO A 279 1.83 1.16 14.26
N SER A 280 1.93 0.77 12.99
CA SER A 280 0.78 0.50 12.11
C SER A 280 -0.11 -0.64 12.61
N LEU A 281 -1.33 -0.76 12.11
CA LEU A 281 -2.15 -1.96 12.33
C LEU A 281 -1.46 -3.19 11.76
N LEU A 282 -0.79 -3.07 10.60
CA LEU A 282 0.00 -4.15 10.01
C LEU A 282 1.12 -4.65 10.95
N SER A 283 1.71 -3.77 11.76
CA SER A 283 2.72 -4.14 12.78
C SER A 283 2.16 -4.98 13.92
N LEU A 284 0.84 -4.90 14.15
CA LEU A 284 0.11 -5.68 15.15
C LEU A 284 -0.50 -6.97 14.56
N ASP A 285 -0.43 -7.14 13.24
CA ASP A 285 -1.13 -8.21 12.54
C ASP A 285 -0.45 -9.56 12.74
N THR A 286 -1.06 -10.40 13.55
CA THR A 286 -0.69 -11.81 13.79
C THR A 286 -1.48 -12.79 12.95
N ASP A 287 -2.62 -12.33 12.40
CA ASP A 287 -3.62 -13.17 11.75
C ASP A 287 -3.59 -13.02 10.23
N GLY A 288 -2.83 -12.05 9.70
CA GLY A 288 -2.80 -11.70 8.29
C GLY A 288 -4.10 -11.02 7.84
N ARG A 289 -4.81 -10.31 8.72
CA ARG A 289 -6.12 -9.68 8.42
C ARG A 289 -6.00 -8.24 7.94
N ILE A 290 -4.81 -7.63 8.02
CA ILE A 290 -4.57 -6.26 7.60
C ILE A 290 -4.12 -6.27 6.13
N ILE A 291 -4.88 -5.56 5.30
CA ILE A 291 -4.51 -5.20 3.93
C ILE A 291 -4.15 -3.72 3.96
N ARG A 292 -2.86 -3.43 3.90
CA ARG A 292 -2.35 -2.06 3.99
C ARG A 292 -2.19 -1.46 2.60
N LEU A 293 -2.69 -0.23 2.44
CA LEU A 293 -2.57 0.57 1.22
C LEU A 293 -1.59 1.71 1.46
N ASP A 294 -0.51 1.74 0.69
CA ASP A 294 0.50 2.78 0.74
C ASP A 294 0.60 3.52 -0.61
N THR A 295 1.03 4.78 -0.55
CA THR A 295 1.26 5.61 -1.75
C THR A 295 2.39 6.59 -1.54
N VAL A 296 3.11 6.89 -2.61
CA VAL A 296 4.10 7.99 -2.61
C VAL A 296 3.46 9.37 -2.78
N SER A 297 2.14 9.44 -2.95
CA SER A 297 1.44 10.69 -3.31
C SER A 297 1.60 11.83 -2.31
N LYS A 298 1.85 11.53 -1.04
CA LYS A 298 2.01 12.51 0.05
C LYS A 298 3.45 12.64 0.53
N LEU A 299 4.38 11.92 -0.11
CA LEU A 299 5.79 11.85 0.29
C LEU A 299 6.73 12.29 -0.83
N LEU A 300 6.43 11.89 -2.08
CA LEU A 300 7.20 12.25 -3.26
C LEU A 300 6.40 13.21 -4.14
N ALA A 301 5.43 12.70 -4.91
CA ALA A 301 4.55 13.52 -5.72
C ALA A 301 3.25 12.77 -6.09
N PRO A 302 2.07 13.44 -6.02
CA PRO A 302 0.78 12.83 -6.38
C PRO A 302 0.70 12.30 -7.81
N ASN A 303 1.33 13.01 -8.76
CA ASN A 303 1.27 12.67 -10.19
C ASN A 303 2.23 11.54 -10.59
N MET A 304 3.02 10.98 -9.67
CA MET A 304 3.77 9.76 -9.95
C MET A 304 2.86 8.55 -10.12
N ARG A 305 1.63 8.61 -9.60
CA ARG A 305 0.63 7.54 -9.71
C ARG A 305 1.21 6.20 -9.24
N LEU A 306 1.88 6.20 -8.10
CA LEU A 306 2.57 5.04 -7.56
C LEU A 306 2.15 4.77 -6.12
N GLY A 307 1.94 3.49 -5.84
CA GLY A 307 1.71 2.95 -4.51
C GLY A 307 1.99 1.46 -4.47
N TRP A 308 1.65 0.85 -3.35
CA TRP A 308 1.72 -0.60 -3.18
C TRP A 308 0.66 -1.07 -2.18
N VAL A 309 0.38 -2.36 -2.24
CA VAL A 309 -0.49 -3.07 -1.28
C VAL A 309 0.35 -4.09 -0.55
N THR A 310 0.18 -4.19 0.77
CA THR A 310 0.82 -5.20 1.61
C THR A 310 -0.23 -6.07 2.28
N GLY A 311 -0.03 -7.40 2.26
CA GLY A 311 -0.99 -8.37 2.82
C GLY A 311 -0.52 -9.81 2.60
N GLN A 312 -1.39 -10.79 2.88
CA GLN A 312 -1.07 -12.20 2.64
C GLN A 312 -0.78 -12.50 1.17
N SER A 313 0.15 -13.40 0.90
CA SER A 313 0.63 -13.70 -0.46
C SER A 313 -0.46 -14.20 -1.41
N ASN A 314 -1.44 -14.96 -0.91
CA ASN A 314 -2.61 -15.40 -1.68
C ASN A 314 -3.50 -14.22 -2.15
N LEU A 315 -3.69 -13.19 -1.32
CA LEU A 315 -4.42 -11.97 -1.66
C LEU A 315 -3.63 -11.14 -2.67
N ILE A 316 -2.33 -10.96 -2.41
CA ILE A 316 -1.42 -10.21 -3.27
C ILE A 316 -1.35 -10.85 -4.66
N GLN A 317 -1.36 -12.19 -4.74
CA GLN A 317 -1.42 -12.90 -6.01
C GLN A 317 -2.72 -12.61 -6.79
N LYS A 318 -3.86 -12.48 -6.12
CA LYS A 318 -5.12 -12.10 -6.78
C LYS A 318 -5.11 -10.66 -7.29
N ILE A 319 -4.51 -9.74 -6.55
CA ILE A 319 -4.27 -8.36 -7.03
C ILE A 319 -3.31 -8.37 -8.22
N GLN A 320 -2.24 -9.18 -8.18
CA GLN A 320 -1.35 -9.36 -9.32
C GLN A 320 -2.15 -9.82 -10.54
N PHE A 321 -3.01 -10.84 -10.44
CA PHE A 321 -3.82 -11.28 -11.58
C PHE A 321 -4.77 -10.20 -12.08
N HIS A 322 -5.33 -9.40 -11.16
CA HIS A 322 -6.11 -8.23 -11.53
C HIS A 322 -5.28 -7.19 -12.30
N ASN A 323 -3.98 -7.03 -12.02
CA ASN A 323 -3.10 -6.15 -12.78
C ASN A 323 -2.76 -6.71 -14.18
N GLU A 324 -3.12 -7.97 -14.48
CA GLU A 324 -2.78 -8.66 -15.73
C GLU A 324 -3.97 -8.80 -16.70
N THR A 325 -5.16 -8.38 -16.29
CA THR A 325 -6.44 -8.52 -17.03
C THR A 325 -7.27 -7.26 -16.92
#